data_AF-A0AAD8BS62-F1
#
_entry.id   AF-A0AAD8BS62-F1
#
_cell.length_a   1.000
_cell.length_b   1.000
_cell.length_c   1.000
_cell.angle_alpha   90.00
_cell.angle_beta   90.00
_cell.angle_gamma   90.00
#
_symmetry.space_group_name_H-M   'P 1'
#
loop_
_entity.id
_entity.type
_entity.pdbx_description
1 polymer ?
#
loop_
_entity_poly.entity_id
_entity_poly.type
_entity_poly.pdbx_seq_one_letter_code
_entity_poly.pdbx_strand_id
1 'polypeptide(L)'
;MSTWVLLATVIIGFNAVSLAAILCVYLLYPHYIILFVFWVQGYIAGLKTKYVSDGQVTFCYGEKNKPRSDKPSLVFIHGFTANKESWSQSIK
;
A
#
# COMPACT_ATOMS: atom_id res chain seq x y z
N MET A 1 9.81 -14.78 -41.40
CA MET A 1 9.59 -15.19 -39.99
C MET A 1 8.09 -15.42 -39.82
N SER A 2 7.66 -16.57 -39.29
CA SER A 2 6.23 -16.86 -39.06
C SER A 2 5.67 -15.90 -38.01
N THR A 3 4.44 -15.40 -38.21
CA THR A 3 3.75 -14.49 -37.28
C THR A 3 3.68 -15.05 -35.85
N TRP A 4 3.54 -16.37 -35.71
CA TRP A 4 3.55 -17.08 -34.42
C TRP A 4 4.88 -16.95 -33.66
N VAL A 5 6.01 -16.94 -34.36
CA VAL A 5 7.34 -16.80 -33.74
C VAL A 5 7.53 -15.39 -33.20
N LEU A 6 7.03 -14.38 -33.92
CA LEU A 6 7.07 -12.98 -33.46
C LEU A 6 6.22 -12.81 -32.20
N LEU A 7 4.99 -13.34 -32.18
CA LEU A 7 4.11 -13.29 -31.01
C LEU A 7 4.74 -13.96 -29.79
N ALA A 8 5.29 -15.17 -29.96
CA ALA A 8 5.96 -15.87 -28.87
C ALA A 8 7.14 -15.07 -28.31
N THR A 9 7.95 -14.47 -29.18
CA THR A 9 9.11 -13.67 -28.77
C THR A 9 8.69 -12.43 -27.98
N VAL A 10 7.64 -11.73 -28.41
CA VAL A 10 7.10 -10.56 -27.69
C VAL A 10 6.58 -10.95 -26.32
N ILE A 11 5.83 -12.05 -26.22
CA ILE A 11 5.30 -12.55 -24.95
C ILE A 11 6.45 -12.89 -24.00
N ILE A 12 7.44 -13.67 -24.46
CA ILE A 12 8.59 -14.06 -23.63
C ILE A 12 9.37 -12.82 -23.18
N GLY A 13 9.64 -11.89 -24.10
CA GLY A 13 10.35 -10.64 -23.79
C GLY A 13 9.61 -9.80 -22.74
N PHE A 14 8.30 -9.61 -22.90
CA PHE A 14 7.48 -8.85 -21.95
C PHE A 14 7.48 -9.48 -20.55
N ASN A 15 7.36 -10.81 -20.46
CA ASN A 15 7.38 -11.52 -19.19
C ASN A 15 8.77 -11.47 -18.53
N ALA A 16 9.85 -11.65 -19.30
CA ALA A 16 11.21 -11.57 -18.80
C ALA A 16 11.54 -10.17 -18.25
N VAL A 17 11.14 -9.12 -18.96
CA VAL A 17 11.32 -7.73 -18.51
C VAL A 17 10.52 -7.45 -17.24
N SER A 18 9.26 -7.90 -17.18
CA SER A 18 8.40 -7.72 -16.01
C SER A 18 8.98 -8.42 -14.78
N LEU A 19 9.45 -9.67 -14.93
CA LEU A 19 10.09 -10.41 -13.85
C LEU A 19 11.38 -9.74 -13.38
N ALA A 20 12.24 -9.33 -14.32
CA ALA A 20 13.48 -8.62 -14.00
C ALA A 20 13.20 -7.32 -13.23
N ALA A 21 12.18 -6.55 -13.63
CA ALA A 21 11.78 -5.33 -12.93
C ALA A 21 11.34 -5.62 -11.49
N ILE A 22 10.50 -6.64 -11.28
CA ILE A 22 10.05 -7.05 -9.93
C ILE A 22 11.26 -7.48 -9.07
N LEU A 23 12.17 -8.27 -9.62
CA LEU A 23 13.38 -8.70 -8.92
C LEU A 23 14.29 -7.52 -8.57
N CYS A 24 14.46 -6.55 -9.48
CA CYS A 24 15.22 -5.33 -9.22
C CYS A 24 14.60 -4.54 -8.06
N VAL A 25 13.27 -4.34 -8.04
CA VAL A 25 12.60 -3.66 -6.94
C VAL A 25 12.77 -4.43 -5.62
N TYR A 26 12.62 -5.76 -5.66
CA TYR A 26 12.76 -6.61 -4.47
C TYR A 26 14.17 -6.56 -3.87
N LEU A 27 15.20 -6.64 -4.70
CA LEU A 27 16.59 -6.68 -4.26
C LEU A 27 17.14 -5.30 -3.89
N LEU A 28 16.80 -4.27 -4.66
CA LEU A 28 17.38 -2.93 -4.49
C LEU A 28 16.53 -2.03 -3.57
N TYR A 29 15.21 -2.21 -3.57
CA TYR A 29 14.28 -1.33 -2.85
C TYR A 29 13.13 -2.10 -2.17
N PRO A 30 13.41 -3.08 -1.30
CA PRO A 30 12.39 -3.89 -0.65
C PRO A 30 11.37 -3.04 0.15
N HIS A 31 11.78 -1.87 0.64
CA HIS A 31 10.91 -0.95 1.37
C HIS A 31 9.73 -0.44 0.54
N TYR A 32 9.86 -0.27 -0.79
CA TYR A 32 8.73 0.15 -1.63
C TYR A 32 7.65 -0.93 -1.72
N ILE A 33 8.04 -2.21 -1.70
CA ILE A 33 7.07 -3.32 -1.69
C ILE A 33 6.25 -3.26 -0.39
N ILE A 34 6.93 -3.05 0.74
CA ILE A 34 6.27 -2.94 2.05
C ILE A 34 5.32 -1.74 2.08
N LEU A 35 5.77 -0.56 1.62
CA LEU A 35 4.94 0.64 1.55
C LEU A 35 3.73 0.45 0.62
N PHE A 36 3.93 -0.22 -0.51
CA PHE A 36 2.85 -0.54 -1.45
C PHE A 36 1.82 -1.47 -0.79
N VAL A 37 2.26 -2.51 -0.09
CA VAL A 37 1.37 -3.42 0.65
C VAL A 37 0.55 -2.68 1.69
N PHE A 38 1.16 -1.78 2.48
CA PHE A 38 0.43 -0.95 3.44
C PHE A 38 -0.57 -0.03 2.73
N TRP A 39 -0.16 0.65 1.67
CA TRP A 39 -1.04 1.51 0.91
C TRP A 39 -2.27 0.76 0.36
N VAL A 40 -2.08 -0.44 -0.20
CA VAL A 40 -3.18 -1.30 -0.67
C VAL A 40 -4.11 -1.69 0.48
N GLN A 41 -3.57 -2.09 1.63
CA GLN A 41 -4.38 -2.43 2.80
C GLN A 41 -5.26 -1.25 3.26
N GLY A 42 -4.66 -0.05 3.34
CA GLY A 42 -5.38 1.17 3.69
C GLY A 42 -6.47 1.51 2.67
N TYR A 43 -6.15 1.41 1.38
CA TYR A 43 -7.10 1.67 0.28
C TYR A 43 -8.31 0.74 0.35
N ILE A 44 -8.10 -0.59 0.48
CA ILE A 44 -9.18 -1.56 0.56
C ILE A 44 -10.04 -1.34 1.82
N ALA A 45 -9.45 -0.90 2.93
CA ALA A 45 -10.18 -0.59 4.15
C ALA A 45 -10.97 0.74 4.10
N GLY A 46 -10.79 1.55 3.04
CA GLY A 46 -11.40 2.87 2.91
C GLY A 46 -10.75 3.95 3.79
N LEU A 47 -9.50 3.74 4.22
CA LEU A 47 -8.73 4.71 4.98
C LEU A 47 -8.19 5.82 4.07
N LYS A 48 -8.26 7.05 4.55
CA LYS A 48 -7.56 8.20 3.98
C LYS A 48 -6.42 8.59 4.89
N THR A 49 -5.19 8.59 4.37
CA THR A 49 -4.01 9.05 5.10
C THR A 49 -4.10 10.56 5.34
N LYS A 50 -3.93 10.96 6.58
CA LYS A 50 -3.90 12.35 7.02
C LYS A 50 -2.71 12.58 7.95
N TYR A 51 -2.38 13.86 8.14
CA TYR A 51 -1.28 14.29 8.99
C TYR A 51 -1.77 15.39 9.93
N VAL A 52 -1.29 15.37 11.16
CA VAL A 52 -1.47 16.45 12.13
C VAL A 52 -0.13 16.73 12.78
N SER A 53 0.20 18.00 12.99
CA SER A 53 1.47 18.40 13.61
C SER A 53 1.24 19.43 14.71
N ASP A 54 2.05 19.34 15.76
CA ASP A 54 2.11 20.31 16.86
C ASP A 54 3.38 21.19 16.80
N GLY A 55 4.14 21.10 15.70
CA GLY A 55 5.41 21.80 15.50
C GLY A 55 6.65 21.02 15.98
N GLN A 56 6.49 20.03 16.86
CA GLN A 56 7.59 19.15 17.31
C GLN A 56 7.50 17.77 16.67
N VAL A 57 6.28 17.27 16.50
CA VAL A 57 5.98 15.95 15.94
C VAL A 57 4.94 16.09 14.83
N THR A 58 5.05 15.24 13.81
CA THR A 58 4.01 15.05 12.80
C THR A 58 3.47 13.64 12.92
N PHE A 59 2.21 13.51 13.34
CA PHE A 59 1.51 12.23 13.39
C PHE A 59 0.87 11.95 12.04
N CYS A 60 1.22 10.81 11.43
CA CYS A 60 0.53 10.24 10.29
C CYS A 60 -0.54 9.27 10.77
N TYR A 61 -1.80 9.48 10.38
CA TYR A 61 -2.92 8.64 10.80
C TYR A 61 -3.86 8.32 9.63
N GLY A 62 -4.69 7.29 9.80
CA GLY A 62 -5.67 6.86 8.81
C GLY A 62 -7.05 7.23 9.33
N GLU A 63 -7.86 7.87 8.49
CA GLU A 63 -9.24 8.24 8.82
C GLU A 63 -10.22 7.53 7.88
N LYS A 64 -11.21 6.84 8.44
CA LYS A 64 -12.35 6.28 7.71
C LYS A 64 -13.60 7.08 8.05
N ASN A 65 -14.36 7.47 7.02
CA ASN A 65 -15.53 8.34 7.13
C ASN A 65 -15.19 9.75 7.66
N LYS A 66 -16.22 10.60 7.78
CA LYS A 66 -16.11 11.94 8.38
C LYS A 66 -16.65 11.91 9.81
N PRO A 67 -16.10 12.74 10.73
CA PRO A 67 -16.69 12.95 12.04
C PRO A 67 -18.15 13.38 11.95
N ARG A 68 -18.97 12.88 12.87
CA ARG A 68 -20.39 13.23 13.00
C ARG A 68 -20.73 13.46 14.46
N SER A 69 -21.64 14.40 14.75
CA SER A 69 -22.07 14.70 16.12
C SER A 69 -22.92 13.60 16.74
N ASP A 70 -23.59 12.79 15.92
CA ASP A 70 -24.51 11.73 16.36
C ASP A 70 -23.84 10.35 16.52
N LYS A 71 -22.54 10.24 16.25
CA LYS A 71 -21.79 8.98 16.35
C LYS A 71 -20.44 9.17 17.04
N PRO A 72 -20.05 8.28 17.96
CA PRO A 72 -18.74 8.34 18.57
C PRO A 72 -17.65 8.05 17.52
N SER A 73 -16.48 8.65 17.71
CA SER A 73 -15.28 8.31 16.96
C SER A 73 -14.55 7.17 17.64
N LEU A 74 -14.07 6.20 16.86
CA LEU A 74 -13.23 5.11 17.35
C LEU A 74 -11.77 5.41 17.02
N VAL A 75 -10.90 5.33 18.02
CA VAL A 75 -9.45 5.54 17.86
C VAL A 75 -8.76 4.20 18.07
N PHE A 76 -8.01 3.77 17.06
CA PHE A 76 -7.25 2.54 17.09
C PHE A 76 -5.76 2.86 17.25
N ILE A 77 -5.15 2.33 18.31
CA ILE A 77 -3.72 2.53 18.61
C ILE A 77 -3.03 1.19 18.41
N HIS A 78 -2.06 1.14 17.50
CA HIS A 78 -1.34 -0.10 17.20
C HIS A 78 -0.25 -0.40 18.25
N GLY A 79 0.17 -1.67 18.31
CA GLY A 79 1.24 -2.11 19.20
C GLY A 79 2.65 -1.85 18.65
N PHE A 80 3.63 -2.46 19.31
CA PHE A 80 5.05 -2.40 18.94
C PHE A 80 5.27 -2.84 17.50
N THR A 81 6.08 -2.09 16.73
CA THR A 81 6.42 -2.30 15.30
C THR A 81 5.25 -2.32 14.30
N ALA A 82 4.00 -2.26 14.78
CA ALA A 82 2.82 -2.19 13.94
C ALA A 82 2.61 -0.76 13.40
N ASN A 83 1.60 -0.60 12.56
CA ASN A 83 1.24 0.68 11.95
C ASN A 83 -0.29 0.85 11.90
N LYS A 84 -0.74 2.04 11.45
CA LYS A 84 -2.17 2.36 11.32
C LYS A 84 -2.93 1.39 10.39
N GLU A 85 -2.26 0.85 9.36
CA GLU A 85 -2.85 -0.12 8.43
C GLU A 85 -3.09 -1.51 9.04
N SER A 86 -2.46 -1.83 10.18
CA SER A 86 -2.62 -3.12 10.87
C SER A 86 -4.08 -3.36 11.32
N TRP A 87 -4.86 -2.29 11.47
CA TRP A 87 -6.28 -2.34 11.80
C TRP A 87 -7.19 -2.56 10.59
N SER A 88 -6.66 -2.58 9.37
CA SER A 88 -7.42 -2.65 8.11
C SER A 88 -8.42 -3.80 8.05
N GLN A 89 -8.10 -4.96 8.64
CA GLN A 89 -9.01 -6.10 8.69
C GLN A 89 -10.15 -5.92 9.70
N SER A 90 -9.90 -5.27 10.83
CA SER A 90 -10.89 -5.03 11.88
C SER A 90 -11.88 -3.92 11.52
N ILE A 91 -11.45 -2.97 10.70
CA ILE A 91 -12.26 -1.80 10.32
C ILE A 91 -12.92 -1.93 8.96
N LYS A 92 -12.71 -3.03 8.23
CA LYS A 92 -13.26 -3.26 6.88
C LYS A 92 -14.78 -3.13 6.88
#